data_AF-M0BCI2-F1
#
_entry.id   AF-M0BCI2-F1
#
_cell.length_a   1.000
_cell.length_b   1.000
_cell.length_c   1.000
_cell.angle_alpha   90.00
_cell.angle_beta   90.00
_cell.angle_gamma   90.00
#
_symmetry.space_group_name_H-M   'P 1'
#
loop_
_entity.id
_entity.type
_entity.pdbx_description
1 polymer ?
#
loop_
_entity_poly.entity_id
_entity_poly.type
_entity_poly.pdbx_seq_one_letter_code
_entity_poly.pdbx_strand_id
1 'polypeptide(L)'
;MTDDAIVTPADLARTYDGGYYDDPWPIVEQYWDVMDYKSRHPNKGSSAVASALDLPRSRIRTWLDGGAPDAARAIDVARRHNWIEISYGHATFDALNALVANVFSSGSIASETYVPAFALDPNRRQLHIVDGLEAVGIGYEVVDDREGRTDEARPTEHGSILGRVLAALGAPVGSKGDQRVTLPVYLDGAPTAVRETFVLCYLENRANEHNDILRFREERGDGYLRELAALIENVSGGSVSVSEKNVILSRDATDAIGV
;
A
#
# COMPACT_ATOMS: atom_id res chain seq x y z
N MET A 1 -6.36 -19.79 -8.14
CA MET A 1 -5.96 -18.96 -6.98
C MET A 1 -4.48 -19.21 -6.79
N THR A 2 -3.67 -18.18 -6.92
CA THR A 2 -2.24 -18.24 -6.62
C THR A 2 -2.13 -18.23 -5.09
N ASP A 3 -1.84 -19.39 -4.50
CA ASP A 3 -1.65 -19.53 -3.04
C ASP A 3 -0.51 -18.63 -2.49
N ASP A 4 0.25 -17.98 -3.38
CA ASP A 4 1.37 -17.08 -3.07
C ASP A 4 1.06 -15.58 -3.26
N ALA A 5 -0.21 -15.20 -3.47
CA ALA A 5 -0.56 -13.78 -3.64
C ALA A 5 -0.43 -13.00 -2.32
N ILE A 6 0.34 -11.91 -2.34
CA ILE A 6 0.59 -11.07 -1.16
C ILE A 6 -0.62 -10.20 -0.82
N VAL A 7 -1.36 -9.77 -1.85
CA VAL A 7 -2.63 -9.05 -1.72
C VAL A 7 -3.66 -9.73 -2.59
N THR A 8 -4.77 -10.14 -2.00
CA THR A 8 -5.88 -10.72 -2.73
C THR A 8 -6.93 -9.66 -3.08
N PRO A 9 -7.85 -9.95 -4.02
CA PRO A 9 -9.00 -9.09 -4.28
C PRO A 9 -9.85 -8.87 -3.02
N ALA A 10 -9.94 -9.87 -2.14
CA ALA A 10 -10.68 -9.75 -0.88
C ALA A 10 -10.02 -8.76 0.08
N ASP A 11 -8.70 -8.75 0.17
CA ASP A 11 -7.96 -7.79 1.00
C ASP A 11 -8.18 -6.36 0.54
N LEU A 12 -8.13 -6.12 -0.78
CA LEU A 12 -8.44 -4.81 -1.35
C LEU A 12 -9.91 -4.43 -1.09
N ALA A 13 -10.85 -5.36 -1.29
CA ALA A 13 -12.26 -5.10 -1.05
C ALA A 13 -12.52 -4.65 0.39
N ARG A 14 -11.89 -5.30 1.37
CA ARG A 14 -12.03 -4.99 2.81
C ARG A 14 -11.56 -3.61 3.24
N THR A 15 -10.86 -2.89 2.37
CA THR A 15 -10.56 -1.48 2.62
C THR A 15 -11.79 -0.58 2.44
N TYR A 16 -12.78 -1.00 1.65
CA TYR A 16 -13.99 -0.23 1.35
C TYR A 16 -15.02 -0.37 2.45
N ASP A 17 -15.87 0.66 2.57
CA ASP A 17 -17.10 0.56 3.35
C ASP A 17 -18.05 -0.44 2.67
N GLY A 18 -18.40 -1.52 3.37
CA GLY A 18 -19.35 -2.52 2.90
C GLY A 18 -20.81 -2.04 2.89
N GLY A 19 -21.07 -0.86 3.46
CA GLY A 19 -22.38 -0.23 3.54
C GLY A 19 -23.36 -1.08 4.35
N TYR A 20 -24.15 -1.89 3.64
CA TYR A 20 -25.08 -2.83 4.27
C TYR A 20 -24.42 -4.15 4.71
N TYR A 21 -23.20 -4.43 4.24
CA TYR A 21 -22.45 -5.63 4.57
C TYR A 21 -21.33 -5.31 5.55
N ASP A 22 -21.15 -6.16 6.55
CA ASP A 22 -20.01 -6.07 7.49
C ASP A 22 -18.67 -6.40 6.79
N ASP A 23 -18.69 -7.33 5.83
CA ASP A 23 -17.57 -7.60 4.92
C ASP A 23 -17.99 -7.15 3.50
N PRO A 24 -17.24 -6.27 2.82
CA PRO A 24 -17.51 -5.86 1.44
C PRO A 24 -17.19 -6.94 0.39
N TRP A 25 -16.51 -8.04 0.73
CA TRP A 25 -16.16 -9.08 -0.25
C TRP A 25 -17.38 -9.80 -0.88
N PRO A 26 -18.40 -10.26 -0.12
CA PRO A 26 -19.56 -10.95 -0.68
C PRO A 26 -20.34 -10.13 -1.72
N ILE A 27 -20.37 -8.80 -1.64
CA ILE A 27 -21.05 -8.00 -2.67
C ILE A 27 -20.27 -7.98 -4.00
N VAL A 28 -18.94 -8.11 -3.94
CA VAL A 28 -18.10 -8.28 -5.13
C VAL A 28 -18.35 -9.64 -5.77
N GLU A 29 -18.39 -10.72 -4.97
CA GLU A 29 -18.68 -12.06 -5.47
C GLU A 29 -20.05 -12.13 -6.15
N GLN A 30 -21.10 -11.58 -5.50
CA GLN A 30 -22.44 -11.50 -6.09
C GLN A 30 -22.46 -10.71 -7.40
N TYR A 31 -21.71 -9.61 -7.47
CA TYR A 31 -21.60 -8.84 -8.70
C TYR A 31 -20.97 -9.66 -9.83
N TRP A 32 -19.87 -10.36 -9.55
CA TRP A 32 -19.23 -11.24 -10.54
C TRP A 32 -20.11 -12.41 -10.96
N ASP A 33 -20.84 -13.05 -10.03
CA ASP A 33 -21.79 -14.12 -10.35
C ASP A 33 -22.91 -13.62 -11.28
N VAL A 34 -23.42 -12.40 -11.04
CA VAL A 34 -24.42 -11.77 -11.90
C VAL A 34 -23.85 -11.50 -13.29
N MET A 35 -22.62 -10.96 -13.38
CA MET A 35 -21.98 -10.67 -14.66
C MET A 35 -21.64 -11.94 -15.45
N ASP A 36 -21.14 -12.97 -14.79
CA ASP A 36 -20.87 -14.27 -15.41
C ASP A 36 -22.18 -14.92 -15.89
N TYR A 37 -23.22 -14.93 -15.06
CA TYR A 37 -24.53 -15.45 -15.46
C TYR A 37 -25.10 -14.71 -16.66
N LYS A 38 -24.99 -13.37 -16.67
CA LYS A 38 -25.46 -12.52 -17.78
C LYS A 38 -24.67 -12.78 -19.07
N SER A 39 -23.36 -12.98 -18.97
CA SER A 39 -22.51 -13.29 -20.13
C SER A 39 -22.94 -14.60 -20.82
N ARG A 40 -23.30 -15.62 -20.01
CA ARG A 40 -23.83 -16.92 -20.48
C ARG A 40 -25.29 -16.87 -20.92
N HIS A 41 -26.04 -15.85 -20.50
CA HIS A 41 -27.48 -15.70 -20.79
C HIS A 41 -27.83 -14.27 -21.24
N PRO A 42 -27.33 -13.81 -22.41
CA PRO A 42 -27.43 -12.41 -22.83
C PRO A 42 -28.88 -11.91 -22.98
N ASN A 43 -29.83 -12.79 -23.31
CA ASN A 43 -31.24 -12.43 -23.51
C ASN A 43 -32.06 -12.37 -22.20
N LYS A 44 -31.50 -12.79 -21.06
CA LYS A 44 -32.23 -12.75 -19.77
C LYS A 44 -32.21 -11.34 -19.18
N GLY A 45 -33.40 -10.82 -18.85
CA GLY A 45 -33.58 -9.55 -18.16
C GLY A 45 -33.40 -9.68 -16.64
N SER A 46 -33.38 -8.54 -15.94
CA SER A 46 -33.10 -8.46 -14.50
C SER A 46 -33.98 -9.35 -13.62
N SER A 47 -35.27 -9.54 -13.96
CA SER A 47 -36.16 -10.44 -13.22
C SER A 47 -35.72 -11.90 -13.30
N ALA A 48 -35.35 -12.36 -14.50
CA ALA A 48 -34.95 -13.76 -14.71
C ALA A 48 -33.59 -14.07 -14.07
N VAL A 49 -32.67 -13.08 -14.06
CA VAL A 49 -31.39 -13.20 -13.37
C VAL A 49 -31.59 -13.20 -11.85
N ALA A 50 -32.46 -12.33 -11.33
CA ALA A 50 -32.77 -12.27 -9.90
C ALA A 50 -33.33 -13.57 -9.34
N SER A 51 -34.28 -14.18 -10.04
CA SER A 51 -34.82 -15.48 -9.66
C SER A 51 -33.82 -16.62 -9.78
N ALA A 52 -32.87 -16.54 -10.74
CA ALA A 52 -31.88 -17.60 -10.93
C ALA A 52 -30.76 -17.59 -9.88
N LEU A 53 -30.41 -16.41 -9.36
CA LEU A 53 -29.32 -16.24 -8.41
C LEU A 53 -29.79 -15.97 -6.97
N ASP A 54 -31.12 -15.95 -6.74
CA ASP A 54 -31.74 -15.62 -5.46
C ASP A 54 -31.26 -14.27 -4.88
N LEU A 55 -31.23 -13.23 -5.73
CA LEU A 55 -30.74 -11.90 -5.38
C LEU A 55 -31.81 -10.81 -5.61
N PRO A 56 -31.76 -9.69 -4.87
CA PRO A 56 -32.69 -8.59 -5.05
C PRO A 56 -32.64 -8.03 -6.49
N ARG A 57 -33.80 -8.04 -7.18
CA ARG A 57 -33.93 -7.52 -8.56
C ARG A 57 -33.47 -6.07 -8.70
N SER A 58 -33.71 -5.22 -7.70
CA SER A 58 -33.30 -3.81 -7.71
C SER A 58 -31.79 -3.66 -7.87
N ARG A 59 -31.01 -4.49 -7.16
CA ARG A 59 -29.55 -4.53 -7.20
C ARG A 59 -29.05 -5.03 -8.56
N ILE A 60 -29.58 -6.15 -9.04
CA ILE A 60 -29.23 -6.71 -10.35
C ILE A 60 -29.49 -5.71 -11.46
N ARG A 61 -30.63 -5.02 -11.43
CA ARG A 61 -30.95 -4.01 -12.45
C ARG A 61 -29.85 -2.94 -12.51
N THR A 62 -29.45 -2.39 -11.37
CA THR A 62 -28.34 -1.41 -11.31
C THR A 62 -27.07 -1.95 -11.95
N TRP A 63 -26.71 -3.20 -11.69
CA TRP A 63 -25.51 -3.81 -12.23
C TRP A 63 -25.59 -4.08 -13.74
N LEU A 64 -26.74 -4.56 -14.22
CA LEU A 64 -26.97 -4.78 -15.65
C LEU A 64 -27.06 -3.47 -16.46
N ASP A 65 -27.44 -2.37 -15.80
CA ASP A 65 -27.47 -1.03 -16.38
C ASP A 65 -26.08 -0.33 -16.35
N GLY A 66 -25.00 -1.07 -16.03
CA GLY A 66 -23.61 -0.59 -16.05
C GLY A 66 -23.06 -0.12 -14.70
N GLY A 67 -23.84 -0.18 -13.61
CA GLY A 67 -23.33 0.06 -12.27
C GLY A 67 -22.44 -1.09 -11.76
N ALA A 68 -21.57 -0.78 -10.79
CA ALA A 68 -20.75 -1.79 -10.11
C ALA A 68 -20.45 -1.35 -8.67
N PRO A 69 -20.29 -2.27 -7.72
CA PRO A 69 -19.71 -1.95 -6.41
C PRO A 69 -18.35 -1.27 -6.57
N ASP A 70 -18.04 -0.30 -5.71
CA ASP A 70 -16.77 0.44 -5.81
C ASP A 70 -15.56 -0.46 -5.62
N ALA A 71 -15.64 -1.42 -4.69
CA ALA A 71 -14.63 -2.45 -4.49
C ALA A 71 -14.40 -3.31 -5.74
N ALA A 72 -15.46 -3.70 -6.46
CA ALA A 72 -15.33 -4.47 -7.69
C ALA A 72 -14.61 -3.66 -8.79
N ARG A 73 -14.97 -2.39 -8.96
CA ARG A 73 -14.29 -1.47 -9.89
C ARG A 73 -12.82 -1.28 -9.52
N ALA A 74 -12.53 -1.17 -8.21
CA ALA A 74 -11.17 -1.02 -7.70
C ALA A 74 -10.31 -2.26 -7.99
N ILE A 75 -10.87 -3.46 -7.81
CA ILE A 75 -10.22 -4.72 -8.17
C ILE A 75 -9.90 -4.77 -9.66
N ASP A 76 -10.82 -4.36 -10.53
CA ASP A 76 -10.58 -4.34 -11.98
C ASP A 76 -9.46 -3.35 -12.37
N VAL A 77 -9.40 -2.18 -11.72
CA VAL A 77 -8.29 -1.23 -11.89
C VAL A 77 -6.99 -1.85 -11.38
N ALA A 78 -6.96 -2.37 -10.15
CA ALA A 78 -5.78 -2.95 -9.54
C ALA A 78 -5.23 -4.14 -10.35
N ARG A 79 -6.09 -4.98 -10.91
CA ARG A 79 -5.69 -6.06 -11.84
C ARG A 79 -5.05 -5.52 -13.11
N ARG A 80 -5.60 -4.47 -13.72
CA ARG A 80 -5.02 -3.85 -14.93
C ARG A 80 -3.62 -3.29 -14.70
N HIS A 81 -3.33 -2.84 -13.48
CA HIS A 81 -2.00 -2.35 -13.11
C HIS A 81 -1.10 -3.41 -12.43
N ASN A 82 -1.55 -4.66 -12.30
CA ASN A 82 -0.85 -5.72 -11.55
C ASN A 82 -0.52 -5.34 -10.10
N TRP A 83 -1.47 -4.74 -9.38
CA TRP A 83 -1.30 -4.32 -7.98
C TRP A 83 -1.73 -5.36 -6.95
N ILE A 84 -2.55 -6.32 -7.37
CA ILE A 84 -3.06 -7.41 -6.55
C ILE A 84 -2.86 -8.72 -7.30
N GLU A 85 -3.02 -9.85 -6.58
CA GLU A 85 -2.76 -11.19 -7.10
C GLU A 85 -1.29 -11.38 -7.54
N ILE A 86 -0.37 -10.60 -6.95
CA ILE A 86 1.07 -10.59 -7.21
C ILE A 86 1.87 -11.27 -6.10
N SER A 87 3.04 -11.78 -6.46
CA SER A 87 4.05 -12.37 -5.55
C SER A 87 5.35 -11.54 -5.55
N TYR A 88 6.28 -11.87 -4.65
CA TYR A 88 7.55 -11.15 -4.50
C TYR A 88 8.42 -11.06 -5.76
N GLY A 89 8.22 -11.93 -6.75
CA GLY A 89 9.01 -11.92 -7.99
C GLY A 89 8.56 -10.91 -9.05
N HIS A 90 7.52 -10.12 -8.78
CA HIS A 90 6.98 -9.16 -9.72
C HIS A 90 7.60 -7.78 -9.50
N ALA A 91 8.11 -7.15 -10.57
CA ALA A 91 8.67 -5.79 -10.49
C ALA A 91 7.66 -4.75 -9.96
N THR A 92 6.37 -4.93 -10.25
CA THR A 92 5.31 -4.08 -9.70
C THR A 92 5.20 -4.21 -8.17
N PHE A 93 5.47 -5.40 -7.61
CA PHE A 93 5.53 -5.58 -6.17
C PHE A 93 6.71 -4.82 -5.56
N ASP A 94 7.89 -4.86 -6.18
CA ASP A 94 9.06 -4.10 -5.70
C ASP A 94 8.75 -2.60 -5.62
N ALA A 95 8.06 -2.07 -6.64
CA ALA A 95 7.61 -0.68 -6.65
C ALA A 95 6.58 -0.39 -5.55
N LEU A 96 5.58 -1.27 -5.35
CA LEU A 96 4.61 -1.12 -4.27
C LEU A 96 5.28 -1.19 -2.89
N ASN A 97 6.25 -2.08 -2.70
CA ASN A 97 7.03 -2.20 -1.46
C ASN A 97 7.82 -0.92 -1.18
N ALA A 98 8.47 -0.34 -2.19
CA ALA A 98 9.10 0.97 -2.07
C ALA A 98 8.07 2.04 -1.65
N LEU A 99 6.91 2.11 -2.30
CA LEU A 99 5.86 3.07 -1.92
C LEU A 99 5.34 2.84 -0.50
N VAL A 100 5.16 1.59 -0.06
CA VAL A 100 4.81 1.28 1.34
C VAL A 100 5.88 1.83 2.28
N ALA A 101 7.16 1.56 2.03
CA ALA A 101 8.26 2.09 2.85
C ALA A 101 8.21 3.62 2.95
N ASN A 102 7.88 4.29 1.84
CA ASN A 102 7.72 5.74 1.80
C ASN A 102 6.50 6.23 2.57
N VAL A 103 5.37 5.50 2.57
CA VAL A 103 4.26 5.80 3.47
C VAL A 103 4.72 5.66 4.92
N PHE A 104 5.60 4.73 5.28
CA PHE A 104 6.09 4.61 6.65
C PHE A 104 7.01 5.77 7.06
N SER A 105 7.97 6.14 6.20
CA SER A 105 9.04 7.09 6.51
C SER A 105 8.62 8.55 6.40
N SER A 106 8.09 9.00 5.26
CA SER A 106 7.92 10.43 4.94
C SER A 106 6.56 10.79 4.33
N GLY A 107 5.78 9.81 3.89
CA GLY A 107 4.47 10.00 3.26
C GLY A 107 3.29 9.86 4.20
N SER A 108 2.08 9.76 3.65
CA SER A 108 0.85 9.48 4.39
C SER A 108 -0.21 8.90 3.44
N ILE A 109 -1.27 8.30 4.01
CA ILE A 109 -2.50 7.97 3.29
C ILE A 109 -3.63 8.69 4.00
N ALA A 110 -4.37 9.53 3.30
CA ALA A 110 -5.50 10.27 3.88
C ALA A 110 -6.61 9.32 4.34
N SER A 111 -7.16 9.54 5.55
CA SER A 111 -8.18 8.67 6.14
C SER A 111 -9.52 8.70 5.40
N GLU A 112 -9.90 9.85 4.85
CA GLU A 112 -11.20 10.02 4.21
C GLU A 112 -11.18 9.57 2.75
N THR A 113 -10.07 9.83 2.05
CA THR A 113 -9.99 9.64 0.60
C THR A 113 -9.10 8.48 0.18
N TYR A 114 -8.29 7.92 1.09
CA TYR A 114 -7.25 6.94 0.80
C TYR A 114 -6.23 7.38 -0.26
N VAL A 115 -6.10 8.68 -0.53
CA VAL A 115 -5.09 9.18 -1.46
C VAL A 115 -3.74 9.21 -0.74
N PRO A 116 -2.69 8.54 -1.26
CA PRO A 116 -1.37 8.64 -0.70
C PRO A 116 -0.71 9.97 -1.12
N ALA A 117 0.13 10.51 -0.24
CA ALA A 117 0.99 11.64 -0.51
C ALA A 117 2.40 11.33 0.01
N PHE A 118 3.42 11.72 -0.75
CA PHE A 118 4.81 11.40 -0.45
C PHE A 118 5.65 12.68 -0.41
N ALA A 119 6.28 12.97 0.73
CA ALA A 119 7.10 14.18 0.88
C ALA A 119 8.40 14.09 0.08
N LEU A 120 8.68 15.14 -0.69
CA LEU A 120 9.85 15.35 -1.56
C LEU A 120 10.78 16.42 -0.99
N ASP A 121 11.79 16.02 -0.23
CA ASP A 121 12.86 16.91 0.24
C ASP A 121 13.86 17.18 -0.89
N PRO A 122 13.98 18.44 -1.36
CA PRO A 122 14.90 18.79 -2.45
C PRO A 122 16.38 18.55 -2.13
N ASN A 123 16.72 18.36 -0.85
CA ASN A 123 18.09 18.05 -0.43
C ASN A 123 18.38 16.54 -0.40
N ARG A 124 17.38 15.69 -0.62
CA ARG A 124 17.52 14.23 -0.62
C ARG A 124 17.28 13.67 -2.02
N ARG A 125 17.97 12.57 -2.33
CA ARG A 125 17.68 11.79 -3.54
C ARG A 125 16.54 10.86 -3.20
N GLN A 126 15.32 11.19 -3.64
CA GLN A 126 14.13 10.38 -3.39
C GLN A 126 13.56 9.80 -4.70
N LEU A 127 14.46 9.27 -5.53
CA LEU A 127 14.11 8.68 -6.82
C LEU A 127 13.15 7.50 -6.65
N HIS A 128 13.27 6.75 -5.57
CA HIS A 128 12.39 5.63 -5.23
C HIS A 128 10.89 5.98 -5.08
N ILE A 129 10.54 7.25 -4.81
CA ILE A 129 9.15 7.71 -4.80
C ILE A 129 8.65 7.84 -6.24
N VAL A 130 9.41 8.56 -7.07
CA VAL A 130 9.06 8.87 -8.46
C VAL A 130 9.10 7.60 -9.31
N ASP A 131 10.21 6.86 -9.26
CA ASP A 131 10.38 5.58 -9.95
C ASP A 131 9.33 4.57 -9.49
N GLY A 132 8.96 4.59 -8.20
CA GLY A 132 7.91 3.75 -7.64
C GLY A 132 6.54 4.05 -8.26
N LEU A 133 6.16 5.34 -8.34
CA LEU A 133 4.90 5.78 -8.96
C LEU A 133 4.85 5.44 -10.46
N GLU A 134 5.94 5.67 -11.18
CA GLU A 134 6.04 5.32 -12.59
C GLU A 134 5.98 3.81 -12.82
N ALA A 135 6.67 3.01 -11.99
CA ALA A 135 6.70 1.56 -12.12
C ALA A 135 5.35 0.89 -11.76
N VAL A 136 4.53 1.51 -10.92
CA VAL A 136 3.13 1.08 -10.71
C VAL A 136 2.18 1.59 -11.80
N GLY A 137 2.70 2.36 -12.77
CA GLY A 137 1.98 2.84 -13.95
C GLY A 137 1.07 4.03 -13.66
N ILE A 138 1.46 4.92 -12.73
CA ILE A 138 0.65 6.06 -12.31
C ILE A 138 1.46 7.36 -12.42
N GLY A 139 0.89 8.34 -13.10
CA GLY A 139 1.42 9.70 -13.10
C GLY A 139 1.28 10.37 -11.74
N TYR A 140 2.08 11.39 -11.49
CA TYR A 140 2.02 12.17 -10.26
C TYR A 140 2.12 13.67 -10.55
N GLU A 141 1.59 14.46 -9.62
CA GLU A 141 1.79 15.89 -9.56
C GLU A 141 2.59 16.24 -8.31
N VAL A 142 3.39 17.30 -8.40
CA VAL A 142 4.09 17.87 -7.25
C VAL A 142 3.27 19.04 -6.76
N VAL A 143 2.81 18.95 -5.52
CA VAL A 143 2.05 20.01 -4.85
C VAL A 143 2.98 20.73 -3.87
N ASP A 144 3.23 22.01 -4.15
CA ASP A 144 3.94 22.93 -3.25
C ASP A 144 3.01 23.33 -2.10
N ASP A 145 3.37 22.91 -0.89
CA ASP A 145 2.67 23.31 0.32
C ASP A 145 3.31 24.58 0.91
N ARG A 146 2.78 25.73 0.47
CA ARG A 146 3.28 27.09 0.77
C ARG A 146 3.26 27.49 2.24
N GLU A 147 2.90 26.59 3.15
CA GLU A 147 2.93 26.79 4.61
C GLU A 147 4.19 26.21 5.28
N GLY A 148 5.30 26.10 4.54
CA GLY A 148 6.58 25.64 5.08
C GLY A 148 6.65 24.13 5.29
N ARG A 149 5.76 23.37 4.63
CA ARG A 149 5.91 21.92 4.49
C ARG A 149 6.70 21.61 3.22
N THR A 150 7.26 20.41 3.19
CA THR A 150 7.98 19.87 2.05
C THR A 150 7.00 19.63 0.89
N ASP A 151 7.46 19.81 -0.35
CA ASP A 151 6.69 19.47 -1.56
C ASP A 151 6.18 18.02 -1.48
N GLU A 152 5.01 17.72 -2.04
CA GLU A 152 4.47 16.37 -2.02
C GLU A 152 4.20 15.85 -3.44
N ALA A 153 4.66 14.62 -3.72
CA ALA A 153 4.19 13.85 -4.86
C ALA A 153 2.83 13.22 -4.53
N ARG A 154 1.84 13.44 -5.40
CA ARG A 154 0.50 12.86 -5.30
C ARG A 154 0.10 12.18 -6.60
N PRO A 155 -0.48 10.97 -6.58
CA PRO A 155 -0.98 10.31 -7.78
C PRO A 155 -2.04 11.16 -8.50
N THR A 156 -1.94 11.30 -9.82
CA THR A 156 -2.92 12.06 -10.63
C THR A 156 -4.17 11.26 -10.98
N GLU A 157 -4.04 9.92 -11.06
CA GLU A 157 -5.14 9.02 -11.36
C GLU A 157 -5.13 7.81 -10.43
N HIS A 158 -6.31 7.25 -10.19
CA HIS A 158 -6.51 6.05 -9.36
C HIS A 158 -5.88 6.11 -7.95
N GLY A 159 -5.51 7.30 -7.44
CA GLY A 159 -4.78 7.48 -6.18
C GLY A 159 -5.47 6.85 -4.98
N SER A 160 -6.80 6.97 -4.87
CA SER A 160 -7.58 6.30 -3.81
C SER A 160 -7.46 4.77 -3.87
N ILE A 161 -7.43 4.20 -5.08
CA ILE A 161 -7.29 2.75 -5.27
C ILE A 161 -5.86 2.31 -4.93
N LEU A 162 -4.85 3.07 -5.38
CA LEU A 162 -3.46 2.81 -5.03
C LEU A 162 -3.24 2.85 -3.51
N GLY A 163 -3.70 3.90 -2.82
CA GLY A 163 -3.55 3.98 -1.37
C GLY A 163 -4.30 2.88 -0.62
N ARG A 164 -5.42 2.38 -1.15
CA ARG A 164 -6.10 1.18 -0.62
C ARG A 164 -5.28 -0.10 -0.81
N VAL A 165 -4.61 -0.27 -1.95
CA VAL A 165 -3.65 -1.36 -2.14
C VAL A 165 -2.50 -1.25 -1.14
N LEU A 166 -1.92 -0.06 -0.96
CA LEU A 166 -0.86 0.15 0.03
C LEU A 166 -1.35 -0.13 1.45
N ALA A 167 -2.58 0.26 1.79
CA ALA A 167 -3.20 -0.05 3.07
C ALA A 167 -3.42 -1.57 3.26
N ALA A 168 -3.87 -2.28 2.23
CA ALA A 168 -4.00 -3.74 2.24
C ALA A 168 -2.63 -4.43 2.40
N LEU A 169 -1.56 -3.83 1.89
CA LEU A 169 -0.18 -4.22 2.14
C LEU A 169 0.32 -3.86 3.56
N GLY A 170 -0.48 -3.20 4.40
CA GLY A 170 -0.13 -2.84 5.76
C GLY A 170 0.44 -1.42 5.94
N ALA A 171 0.37 -0.57 4.92
CA ALA A 171 0.70 0.84 5.07
C ALA A 171 -0.31 1.54 6.01
N PRO A 172 0.15 2.37 6.96
CA PRO A 172 -0.74 3.04 7.89
C PRO A 172 -1.60 4.11 7.19
N VAL A 173 -2.87 4.18 7.57
CA VAL A 173 -3.84 5.17 7.10
C VAL A 173 -4.07 6.22 8.19
N GLY A 174 -4.12 7.50 7.82
CA GLY A 174 -4.33 8.62 8.74
C GLY A 174 -3.11 8.98 9.61
N SER A 175 -3.36 9.66 10.74
CA SER A 175 -2.31 10.12 11.67
C SER A 175 -1.50 8.94 12.20
N LYS A 176 -0.19 9.00 11.97
CA LYS A 176 0.78 7.97 12.32
C LYS A 176 1.22 8.01 13.79
N GLY A 177 1.05 9.15 14.46
CA GLY A 177 1.46 9.35 15.87
C GLY A 177 0.47 8.77 16.88
N ASP A 178 -0.82 8.73 16.54
CA ASP A 178 -1.90 8.37 17.46
C ASP A 178 -2.36 6.91 17.35
N GLN A 179 -1.81 6.17 16.37
CA GLN A 179 -2.20 4.80 16.07
C GLN A 179 -1.08 3.80 16.41
N ARG A 180 -1.48 2.58 16.76
CA ARG A 180 -0.54 1.46 16.93
C ARG A 180 -0.11 0.95 15.55
N VAL A 181 1.00 1.48 15.04
CA VAL A 181 1.62 1.03 13.79
C VAL A 181 2.51 -0.19 14.04
N THR A 182 2.39 -1.20 13.18
CA THR A 182 3.29 -2.34 13.06
C THR A 182 3.88 -2.36 11.65
N LEU A 183 5.00 -3.06 11.46
CA LEU A 183 5.53 -3.28 10.12
C LEU A 183 4.58 -4.15 9.26
N PRO A 184 4.67 -4.06 7.92
CA PRO A 184 3.94 -4.94 7.03
C PRO A 184 4.24 -6.42 7.28
N VAL A 185 3.19 -7.23 7.47
CA VAL A 185 3.31 -8.66 7.79
C VAL A 185 4.05 -9.45 6.69
N TYR A 186 3.97 -9.00 5.43
CA TYR A 186 4.68 -9.67 4.34
C TYR A 186 6.21 -9.65 4.51
N LEU A 187 6.77 -8.72 5.29
CA LEU A 187 8.23 -8.63 5.49
C LEU A 187 8.80 -9.81 6.28
N ASP A 188 8.02 -10.47 7.13
CA ASP A 188 8.48 -11.60 7.97
C ASP A 188 8.97 -12.77 7.11
N GLY A 189 8.32 -13.02 5.97
CA GLY A 189 8.65 -14.09 5.02
C GLY A 189 9.26 -13.60 3.70
N ALA A 190 9.51 -12.31 3.57
CA ALA A 190 9.96 -11.73 2.31
C ALA A 190 11.41 -12.14 1.97
N PRO A 191 11.73 -12.28 0.67
CA PRO A 191 13.12 -12.38 0.21
C PRO A 191 13.96 -11.20 0.70
N THR A 192 15.27 -11.41 0.88
CA THR A 192 16.20 -10.38 1.37
C THR A 192 16.12 -9.10 0.54
N ALA A 193 16.07 -9.20 -0.79
CA ALA A 193 15.97 -8.05 -1.68
C ALA A 193 14.73 -7.16 -1.39
N VAL A 194 13.59 -7.76 -1.05
CA VAL A 194 12.36 -7.01 -0.71
C VAL A 194 12.54 -6.25 0.61
N ARG A 195 13.14 -6.89 1.62
CA ARG A 195 13.45 -6.24 2.90
C ARG A 195 14.48 -5.13 2.75
N GLU A 196 15.51 -5.36 1.92
CA GLU A 196 16.52 -4.38 1.56
C GLU A 196 15.89 -3.13 0.92
N THR A 197 15.06 -3.31 -0.10
CA THR A 197 14.35 -2.17 -0.74
C THR A 197 13.55 -1.37 0.27
N PHE A 198 12.82 -2.04 1.18
CA PHE A 198 12.06 -1.35 2.22
C PHE A 198 12.97 -0.53 3.15
N VAL A 199 14.04 -1.15 3.65
CA VAL A 199 14.99 -0.50 4.58
C VAL A 199 15.71 0.67 3.92
N LEU A 200 16.18 0.51 2.68
CA LEU A 200 16.88 1.56 1.93
C LEU A 200 15.97 2.77 1.73
N CYS A 201 14.76 2.57 1.19
CA CYS A 201 13.77 3.63 1.02
C CYS A 201 13.46 4.34 2.35
N TYR A 202 13.36 3.59 3.45
CA TYR A 202 13.10 4.16 4.76
C TYR A 202 14.25 5.05 5.24
N LEU A 203 15.49 4.54 5.16
CA LEU A 203 16.67 5.23 5.65
C LEU A 203 17.04 6.45 4.80
N GLU A 204 16.90 6.39 3.48
CA GLU A 204 17.12 7.55 2.60
C GLU A 204 16.25 8.75 2.99
N ASN A 205 15.05 8.49 3.54
CA ASN A 205 14.13 9.53 4.00
C ASN A 205 14.42 10.03 5.44
N ARG A 206 14.96 9.19 6.32
CA ARG A 206 14.97 9.44 7.78
C ARG A 206 16.36 9.53 8.38
N ALA A 207 17.29 8.76 7.85
CA ALA A 207 18.64 8.69 8.35
C ALA A 207 19.39 10.00 8.07
N ASN A 208 20.23 10.34 9.03
CA ASN A 208 21.27 11.34 8.90
C ASN A 208 22.57 10.72 9.36
N GLU A 209 23.62 10.97 8.60
CA GLU A 209 24.96 10.53 8.95
C GLU A 209 25.58 11.47 10.01
N HIS A 210 26.21 10.88 11.02
CA HIS A 210 26.97 11.62 12.02
C HIS A 210 28.09 10.77 12.58
N ASN A 211 29.35 11.20 12.42
CA ASN A 211 30.54 10.42 12.80
C ASN A 211 30.57 9.03 12.12
N ASP A 212 30.25 9.02 10.83
CA ASP A 212 30.19 7.83 9.95
C ASP A 212 29.24 6.71 10.44
N ILE A 213 28.20 7.10 11.17
CA ILE A 213 27.09 6.20 11.52
C ILE A 213 25.76 6.83 11.15
N LEU A 214 24.83 6.00 10.70
CA LEU A 214 23.45 6.42 10.44
C LEU A 214 22.64 6.44 11.74
N ARG A 215 21.87 7.50 11.91
CA ARG A 215 20.91 7.63 13.00
C ARG A 215 19.66 8.39 12.56
N PHE A 216 18.54 8.11 13.21
CA PHE A 216 17.31 8.85 13.02
C PHE A 216 16.47 8.86 14.29
N ARG A 217 15.49 9.76 14.34
CA ARG A 217 14.54 9.90 15.44
C ARG A 217 13.11 9.75 14.94
N GLU A 218 12.29 8.99 15.67
CA GLU A 218 10.90 8.74 15.33
C GLU A 218 9.97 8.92 16.52
N GLU A 219 8.92 9.72 16.36
CA GLU A 219 7.86 9.88 17.36
C GLU A 219 6.82 8.74 17.20
N ARG A 220 7.27 7.51 17.45
CA ARG A 220 6.48 6.26 17.35
C ARG A 220 6.57 5.43 18.61
N GLY A 221 5.67 4.44 18.74
CA GLY A 221 5.67 3.51 19.87
C GLY A 221 6.94 2.65 19.93
N ASP A 222 7.41 2.32 21.12
CA ASP A 222 8.66 1.59 21.33
C ASP A 222 8.63 0.17 20.72
N GLY A 223 7.45 -0.45 20.60
CA GLY A 223 7.28 -1.73 19.91
C GLY A 223 7.68 -1.62 18.44
N TYR A 224 7.12 -0.64 17.73
CA TYR A 224 7.46 -0.35 16.33
C TYR A 224 8.95 -0.07 16.13
N LEU A 225 9.57 0.73 17.01
CA LEU A 225 11.00 1.04 16.88
C LEU A 225 11.88 -0.19 17.03
N ARG A 226 11.52 -1.13 17.90
CA ARG A 226 12.23 -2.40 18.05
C ARG A 226 12.02 -3.32 16.85
N GLU A 227 10.80 -3.39 16.32
CA GLU A 227 10.51 -4.14 15.08
C GLU A 227 11.33 -3.58 13.91
N LEU A 228 11.37 -2.26 13.74
CA LEU A 228 12.15 -1.59 12.70
C LEU A 228 13.65 -1.81 12.89
N ALA A 229 14.18 -1.68 14.12
CA ALA A 229 15.57 -1.94 14.40
C ALA A 229 15.95 -3.40 14.06
N ALA A 230 15.13 -4.38 14.45
CA ALA A 230 15.36 -5.78 14.14
C ALA A 230 15.34 -6.06 12.63
N LEU A 231 14.46 -5.39 11.86
CA LEU A 231 14.45 -5.47 10.40
C LEU A 231 15.76 -4.93 9.80
N ILE A 232 16.24 -3.76 10.28
CA ILE A 232 17.49 -3.15 9.81
C ILE A 232 18.70 -4.01 10.20
N GLU A 233 18.73 -4.60 11.39
CA GLU A 233 19.77 -5.57 11.80
C GLU A 233 19.78 -6.79 10.88
N ASN A 234 18.60 -7.32 10.54
CA ASN A 234 18.49 -8.47 9.65
C ASN A 234 19.02 -8.17 8.23
N VAL A 235 18.76 -6.97 7.72
CA VAL A 235 19.22 -6.53 6.40
C VAL A 235 20.72 -6.21 6.41
N SER A 236 21.20 -5.45 7.38
CA SER A 236 22.58 -4.96 7.41
C SER A 236 23.59 -5.98 7.95
N GLY A 237 23.14 -6.96 8.73
CA GLY A 237 24.02 -7.89 9.44
C GLY A 237 24.82 -7.26 10.59
N GLY A 238 24.71 -5.95 10.80
CA GLY A 238 25.33 -5.23 11.92
C GLY A 238 24.31 -4.89 13.01
N SER A 239 24.77 -4.41 14.16
CA SER A 239 23.90 -4.08 15.29
C SER A 239 23.18 -2.75 15.11
N VAL A 240 21.92 -2.68 15.55
CA VAL A 240 21.08 -1.46 15.58
C VAL A 240 20.46 -1.32 16.96
N SER A 241 20.66 -0.16 17.57
CA SER A 241 20.19 0.11 18.93
C SER A 241 19.03 1.11 18.92
N VAL A 242 18.09 0.91 19.84
CA VAL A 242 16.99 1.85 20.11
C VAL A 242 17.21 2.47 21.48
N SER A 243 17.31 3.78 21.53
CA SER A 243 17.41 4.56 22.78
C SER A 243 16.38 5.68 22.78
N GLU A 244 15.37 5.54 23.64
CA GLU A 244 14.16 6.38 23.63
C GLU A 244 13.49 6.37 22.24
N LYS A 245 13.56 7.49 21.52
CA LYS A 245 13.03 7.69 20.17
C LYS A 245 14.10 7.66 19.09
N ASN A 246 15.35 7.41 19.45
CA ASN A 246 16.47 7.37 18.52
C ASN A 246 16.77 5.93 18.13
N VAL A 247 17.00 5.73 16.84
CA VAL A 247 17.52 4.49 16.28
C VAL A 247 18.92 4.79 15.76
N ILE A 248 19.91 3.99 16.18
CA ILE A 248 21.32 4.21 15.90
C ILE A 248 21.90 2.92 15.33
N LEU A 249 22.42 3.01 14.11
CA LEU A 249 23.10 1.92 13.43
C LEU A 249 24.57 1.94 13.85
N SER A 250 25.16 0.75 14.04
CA SER A 250 26.61 0.63 14.16
C SER A 250 27.32 1.05 12.88
N ARG A 251 28.64 1.23 12.94
CA ARG A 251 29.48 1.52 11.76
C ARG A 251 29.38 0.41 10.73
N ASP A 252 29.56 -0.84 11.15
CA ASP A 252 29.45 -2.01 10.26
C ASP A 252 28.07 -2.09 9.59
N ALA A 253 26.99 -1.80 10.34
CA ALA A 253 25.64 -1.73 9.76
C ALA A 253 25.49 -0.57 8.76
N THR A 254 26.09 0.58 9.05
CA THR A 254 26.08 1.76 8.17
C THR A 254 26.80 1.45 6.85
N ASP A 255 28.02 0.90 6.95
CA ASP A 255 28.84 0.53 5.81
C ASP A 255 28.18 -0.54 4.92
N ALA A 256 27.44 -1.47 5.54
CA ALA A 256 26.71 -2.52 4.81
C ALA A 256 25.50 -1.99 4.02
N ILE A 257 24.83 -0.95 4.50
CA ILE A 257 23.64 -0.37 3.84
C ILE A 257 24.06 0.57 2.70
N GLY A 258 25.09 1.38 2.90
CA GLY A 258 25.68 2.22 1.84
C GLY A 258 24.79 3.35 1.30
N VAL A 259 23.90 3.91 2.13
CA VAL A 259 23.04 5.08 1.80
C VAL A 259 23.66 6.40 2.25
#